data_AF-A0AAV6AIS3-F1
#
_entry.id   AF-A0AAV6AIS3-F1
#
_cell.length_a   1.000
_cell.length_b   1.000
_cell.length_c   1.000
_cell.angle_alpha   90.00
_cell.angle_beta   90.00
_cell.angle_gamma   90.00
#
_symmetry.space_group_name_H-M   'P 1'
#
loop_
_entity.id
_entity.type
_entity.pdbx_description
1 polymer ?
#
loop_
_entity_poly.entity_id
_entity_poly.type
_entity_poly.pdbx_seq_one_letter_code
_entity_poly.pdbx_strand_id
1 'polypeptide(L)'
;MTVMLTTAERRAALQTMKSRPSPGADPGPGEAFAAAWGEYVQFHNTTAEYQNRLAVINDHLARYEEKTGERLLNPEIGGFAFERAAKYAAIREKFDGAGLSFPDDEALQTEAIGRASQSRQTAANVRERSTSWGSFWGDLAGSMAGAMTDPINAGSVAFGAGWSRGILQTALIESGVVGTSQAVIEAGTYGYKRQVDPDWGALDAISNIVASGAVGTIFTLPLGTKP
;
A
#
# COMPACT_ATOMS: atom_id res chain seq x y z
N MET A 1 14.48 -43.81 -16.59
CA MET A 1 13.07 -43.98 -16.17
C MET A 1 12.43 -42.60 -16.20
N THR A 2 11.76 -42.26 -17.31
CA THR A 2 11.21 -40.91 -17.55
C THR A 2 9.78 -40.90 -17.02
N VAL A 3 9.54 -40.27 -15.87
CA VAL A 3 8.19 -40.12 -15.33
C VAL A 3 7.47 -39.07 -16.19
N MET A 4 6.60 -39.52 -17.11
CA MET A 4 5.73 -38.63 -17.86
C MET A 4 4.56 -38.21 -16.96
N LEU A 5 4.57 -36.96 -16.50
CA LEU A 5 3.44 -36.34 -15.82
C LEU A 5 2.22 -36.33 -16.75
N THR A 6 1.07 -36.73 -16.23
CA THR A 6 -0.22 -36.66 -16.94
C THR A 6 -0.60 -35.19 -17.20
N THR A 7 -1.52 -34.95 -18.15
CA THR A 7 -1.98 -33.59 -18.49
C THR A 7 -2.62 -32.87 -17.30
N ALA A 8 -3.27 -33.60 -16.40
CA ALA A 8 -3.87 -33.07 -15.17
C ALA A 8 -2.78 -32.67 -14.15
N GLU A 9 -1.78 -33.53 -13.92
CA GLU A 9 -0.64 -33.21 -13.05
C GLU A 9 0.19 -32.05 -13.59
N ARG A 10 0.34 -31.94 -14.92
CA ARG A 10 1.01 -30.79 -15.55
C ARG A 10 0.22 -29.49 -15.33
N ARG A 11 -1.12 -29.51 -15.41
CA ARG A 11 -1.95 -28.32 -15.11
C ARG A 11 -1.93 -27.96 -13.62
N ALA A 12 -2.01 -28.95 -12.73
CA ALA A 12 -1.91 -28.74 -11.29
C ALA A 12 -0.51 -28.21 -10.91
N ALA A 13 0.55 -28.74 -11.51
CA ALA A 13 1.91 -28.23 -11.33
C ALA A 13 2.06 -26.82 -11.90
N LEU A 14 1.48 -26.48 -13.05
CA LEU A 14 1.47 -25.13 -13.59
C LEU A 14 0.64 -24.15 -12.74
N GLN A 15 -0.49 -24.56 -12.18
CA GLN A 15 -1.25 -23.76 -11.22
C GLN A 15 -0.48 -23.57 -9.91
N THR A 16 0.19 -24.62 -9.43
CA THR A 16 1.02 -24.57 -8.23
C THR A 16 2.24 -23.66 -8.45
N MET A 17 2.90 -23.74 -9.61
CA MET A 17 3.99 -22.83 -10.01
C MET A 17 3.51 -21.39 -10.19
N LYS A 18 2.27 -21.18 -10.67
CA LYS A 18 1.66 -19.84 -10.71
C LYS A 18 1.36 -19.29 -9.31
N SER A 19 1.01 -20.15 -8.35
CA SER A 19 0.74 -19.75 -6.96
C SER A 19 2.00 -19.71 -6.07
N ARG A 20 3.12 -20.25 -6.55
CA ARG A 20 4.41 -20.33 -5.86
C ARG A 20 5.52 -20.08 -6.88
N PRO A 21 5.82 -18.81 -7.20
CA PRO A 21 6.92 -18.50 -8.11
C PRO A 21 8.20 -19.17 -7.60
N SER A 22 8.96 -19.78 -8.52
CA SER A 22 10.18 -20.48 -8.14
C SER A 22 11.14 -19.52 -7.42
N PRO A 23 11.83 -19.95 -6.35
CA PRO A 23 12.86 -19.14 -5.72
C PRO A 23 13.84 -18.59 -6.78
N GLY A 24 13.97 -17.27 -6.84
CA GLY A 24 14.84 -16.57 -7.80
C GLY A 24 14.24 -16.25 -9.18
N ALA A 25 12.96 -16.56 -9.45
CA ALA A 25 12.29 -16.04 -10.64
C ALA A 25 11.89 -14.58 -10.44
N ASP A 26 12.17 -13.75 -11.45
CA ASP A 26 11.73 -12.37 -11.53
C ASP A 26 10.18 -12.32 -11.46
N PRO A 27 9.60 -11.48 -10.59
CA PRO A 27 8.15 -11.38 -10.40
C PRO A 27 7.43 -10.76 -11.63
N GLY A 28 8.18 -10.07 -12.48
CA GLY A 28 7.66 -9.37 -13.63
C GLY A 28 6.91 -8.08 -13.27
N PRO A 29 6.48 -7.30 -14.28
CA PRO A 29 5.91 -5.97 -14.09
C PRO A 29 4.62 -5.96 -13.26
N GLY A 30 3.76 -6.98 -13.40
CA GLY A 30 2.45 -7.00 -12.75
C GLY A 30 2.52 -7.25 -11.23
N GLU A 31 3.34 -8.21 -10.81
CA GLU A 31 3.53 -8.50 -9.38
C GLU A 31 4.33 -7.37 -8.71
N ALA A 32 5.34 -6.81 -9.39
CA ALA A 32 6.06 -5.62 -8.95
C ALA A 32 5.13 -4.40 -8.77
N PHE A 33 4.26 -4.14 -9.75
CA PHE A 33 3.24 -3.08 -9.66
C PHE A 33 2.30 -3.27 -8.47
N ALA A 34 1.73 -4.47 -8.33
CA ALA A 34 0.76 -4.74 -7.28
C ALA A 34 1.37 -4.61 -5.87
N ALA A 35 2.60 -5.09 -5.70
CA ALA A 35 3.31 -5.02 -4.43
C ALA A 35 3.66 -3.56 -4.07
N ALA A 36 4.20 -2.80 -5.03
CA ALA A 36 4.53 -1.39 -4.83
C ALA A 36 3.29 -0.52 -4.56
N TRP A 37 2.21 -0.70 -5.33
CA TRP A 37 0.93 -0.03 -5.07
C TRP A 37 0.39 -0.37 -3.68
N GLY A 38 0.37 -1.66 -3.33
CA GLY A 38 -0.15 -2.14 -2.05
C GLY A 38 0.59 -1.55 -0.87
N GLU A 39 1.93 -1.60 -0.90
CA GLU A 39 2.77 -0.97 0.12
C GLU A 39 2.54 0.54 0.18
N TYR A 40 2.43 1.23 -0.96
CA TYR A 40 2.21 2.66 -0.94
C TYR A 40 0.90 3.04 -0.24
N VAL A 41 -0.21 2.38 -0.64
CA VAL A 41 -1.53 2.63 -0.05
C VAL A 41 -1.57 2.27 1.43
N GLN A 42 -0.95 1.15 1.81
CA GLN A 42 -1.03 0.60 3.17
C GLN A 42 0.05 1.10 4.12
N PHE A 43 1.09 1.79 3.65
CA PHE A 43 2.20 2.23 4.52
C PHE A 43 2.67 3.67 4.27
N HIS A 44 2.80 4.10 3.00
CA HIS A 44 3.35 5.43 2.70
C HIS A 44 2.29 6.54 2.74
N ASN A 45 1.03 6.23 2.44
CA ASN A 45 -0.06 7.20 2.39
C ASN A 45 -0.34 7.83 3.77
N THR A 46 -0.61 9.14 3.80
CA THR A 46 -1.04 9.91 4.99
C THR A 46 -2.25 9.33 5.69
N THR A 47 -3.10 8.62 4.95
CA THR A 47 -4.31 7.99 5.48
C THR A 47 -4.15 6.48 5.70
N ALA A 48 -2.96 5.92 5.49
CA ALA A 48 -2.70 4.48 5.55
C ALA A 48 -3.16 3.83 6.87
N GLU A 49 -2.83 4.44 8.00
CA GLU A 49 -3.24 3.95 9.33
C GLU A 49 -4.77 3.84 9.43
N TYR A 50 -5.48 4.92 9.08
CA TYR A 50 -6.92 4.96 9.11
C TYR A 50 -7.55 3.96 8.13
N GLN A 51 -7.01 3.83 6.91
CA GLN A 51 -7.49 2.88 5.90
C GLN A 51 -7.30 1.43 6.34
N ASN A 52 -6.14 1.08 6.89
CA ASN A 52 -5.88 -0.27 7.40
C ASN A 52 -6.80 -0.60 8.57
N ARG A 53 -7.03 0.37 9.47
CA ARG A 53 -7.99 0.22 10.58
C ARG A 53 -9.42 0.01 10.06
N LEU A 54 -9.86 0.79 9.08
CA LEU A 54 -11.18 0.60 8.44
C LEU A 54 -11.31 -0.78 7.80
N ALA A 55 -10.28 -1.26 7.12
CA ALA A 55 -10.27 -2.58 6.49
C ALA A 55 -10.40 -3.69 7.53
N VAL A 56 -9.64 -3.63 8.63
CA VAL A 56 -9.76 -4.57 9.75
C VAL A 56 -11.18 -4.59 10.30
N ILE A 57 -11.75 -3.42 10.60
CA ILE A 57 -13.11 -3.32 11.12
C ILE A 57 -14.12 -3.93 10.15
N ASN A 58 -14.03 -3.59 8.86
CA ASN A 58 -14.93 -4.14 7.85
C ASN A 58 -14.83 -5.66 7.73
N ASP A 59 -13.65 -6.25 7.90
CA ASP A 59 -13.49 -7.71 7.89
C ASP A 59 -14.13 -8.38 9.12
N HIS A 60 -14.11 -7.74 10.28
CA HIS A 60 -14.89 -8.19 11.45
C HIS A 60 -16.40 -8.06 11.20
N LEU A 61 -16.86 -6.95 10.64
CA LEU A 61 -18.27 -6.75 10.30
C LEU A 61 -18.77 -7.72 9.22
N ALA A 62 -17.94 -8.05 8.23
CA ALA A 62 -18.26 -9.03 7.20
C ALA A 62 -18.45 -10.43 7.79
N ARG A 63 -17.61 -10.83 8.77
CA ARG A 63 -17.78 -12.10 9.50
C ARG A 63 -19.07 -12.13 10.32
N TYR A 64 -19.46 -10.99 10.88
CA TYR A 64 -20.74 -10.86 11.56
C TYR A 64 -21.92 -11.01 10.59
N GLU A 65 -21.86 -10.34 9.43
CA GLU A 65 -22.88 -10.45 8.38
C GLU A 65 -22.98 -11.88 7.85
N GLU A 66 -21.87 -12.57 7.62
CA GLU A 66 -21.85 -13.97 7.18
C GLU A 66 -22.55 -14.90 8.19
N LYS A 67 -22.38 -14.65 9.50
CA LYS A 67 -22.98 -15.47 10.56
C LYS A 67 -24.46 -15.16 10.81
N THR A 68 -24.85 -13.89 10.73
CA THR A 68 -26.16 -13.41 11.21
C THR A 68 -27.11 -13.02 10.08
N GLY A 69 -26.59 -12.74 8.88
CA GLY A 69 -27.33 -12.11 7.79
C GLY A 69 -27.60 -10.61 7.99
N GLU A 70 -27.20 -10.02 9.12
CA GLU A 70 -27.37 -8.60 9.40
C GLU A 70 -26.11 -7.80 9.03
N ARG A 71 -26.28 -6.77 8.21
CA ARG A 71 -25.21 -5.85 7.87
C ARG A 71 -25.11 -4.70 8.88
N LEU A 72 -23.94 -4.58 9.51
CA LEU A 72 -23.63 -3.47 10.40
C LEU A 72 -22.83 -2.38 9.67
N LEU A 73 -23.04 -1.13 10.09
CA LEU A 73 -22.27 0.00 9.59
C LEU A 73 -20.94 0.11 10.34
N ASN A 74 -19.90 0.52 9.62
CA ASN A 74 -18.60 0.76 10.22
C ASN A 74 -18.70 1.96 11.19
N PRO A 75 -18.33 1.81 12.48
CA PRO A 75 -18.46 2.84 13.50
C PRO A 75 -17.57 4.07 13.24
N GLU A 76 -16.55 3.91 12.40
CA GLU A 76 -15.60 4.98 12.02
C GLU A 76 -16.09 5.79 10.81
N ILE A 77 -17.20 5.38 10.16
CA ILE A 77 -17.78 6.09 9.02
C ILE A 77 -18.92 6.99 9.51
N GLY A 78 -18.68 8.30 9.44
CA GLY A 78 -19.68 9.34 9.74
C GLY A 78 -19.92 9.59 11.24
N GLY A 79 -20.55 10.73 11.54
CA GLY A 79 -20.83 11.20 12.91
C GLY A 79 -19.64 11.88 13.60
N PHE A 80 -19.87 12.32 14.84
CA PHE A 80 -18.87 13.09 15.59
C PHE A 80 -18.02 12.19 16.50
N ALA A 81 -16.79 12.62 16.79
CA ALA A 81 -15.83 11.85 17.60
C ALA A 81 -16.36 11.44 18.99
N PHE A 82 -17.24 12.25 19.59
CA PHE A 82 -17.84 11.95 20.89
C PHE A 82 -18.84 10.77 20.85
N GLU A 83 -19.36 10.41 19.68
CA GLU A 83 -20.25 9.26 19.51
C GLU A 83 -19.49 7.95 19.32
N ARG A 84 -18.18 8.01 19.07
CA ARG A 84 -17.36 6.85 18.71
C ARG A 84 -17.47 5.75 19.77
N ALA A 85 -17.29 6.09 21.05
CA ALA A 85 -17.40 5.12 22.15
C ALA A 85 -18.77 4.44 22.19
N ALA A 86 -19.86 5.19 21.99
CA ALA A 86 -21.21 4.65 21.97
C ALA A 86 -21.44 3.71 20.77
N LYS A 87 -20.92 4.05 19.59
CA LYS A 87 -21.01 3.20 18.39
C LYS A 87 -20.27 1.88 18.58
N TYR A 88 -19.07 1.93 19.16
CA TYR A 88 -18.29 0.72 19.47
C TYR A 88 -18.98 -0.15 20.52
N ALA A 89 -19.57 0.45 21.56
CA ALA A 89 -20.34 -0.29 22.56
C ALA A 89 -21.54 -1.02 21.93
N ALA A 90 -22.30 -0.32 21.07
CA ALA A 90 -23.45 -0.91 20.37
C ALA A 90 -23.04 -2.06 19.44
N ILE A 91 -21.90 -1.96 18.75
CA ILE A 91 -21.40 -3.05 17.90
C ILE A 91 -20.95 -4.24 18.74
N ARG A 92 -20.24 -4.02 19.86
CA ARG A 92 -19.81 -5.10 20.76
C ARG A 92 -21.01 -5.88 21.31
N GLU A 93 -22.04 -5.18 21.77
CA GLU A 93 -23.27 -5.81 22.24
C GLU A 93 -23.90 -6.72 21.17
N LYS A 94 -23.94 -6.26 19.91
CA LYS A 94 -24.44 -7.08 18.80
C LYS A 94 -23.57 -8.31 18.53
N PHE A 95 -22.25 -8.16 18.54
CA PHE A 95 -21.32 -9.27 18.38
C PHE A 95 -21.48 -10.30 19.48
N ASP A 96 -21.53 -9.86 20.74
CA ASP A 96 -21.69 -10.72 21.91
C ASP A 96 -23.02 -11.50 21.83
N GLY A 97 -24.11 -10.83 21.44
CA GLY A 97 -25.41 -11.45 21.20
C GLY A 97 -25.40 -12.51 20.09
N ALA A 98 -24.50 -12.39 19.12
CA ALA A 98 -24.28 -13.38 18.07
C ALA A 98 -23.25 -14.48 18.46
N GLY A 99 -22.74 -14.48 19.69
CA GLY A 99 -21.66 -15.37 20.12
C GLY A 99 -20.37 -15.17 19.32
N LEU A 100 -20.09 -13.91 18.96
CA LEU A 100 -18.83 -13.44 18.38
C LEU A 100 -18.21 -12.44 19.35
N SER A 101 -16.91 -12.16 19.21
CA SER A 101 -16.26 -11.08 19.94
C SER A 101 -15.78 -10.03 18.96
N PHE A 102 -16.14 -8.77 19.21
CA PHE A 102 -15.59 -7.65 18.45
C PHE A 102 -14.32 -7.13 19.16
N PRO A 103 -13.19 -6.97 18.45
CA PRO A 103 -11.94 -6.59 19.10
C PRO A 103 -11.99 -5.21 19.78
N ASP A 104 -11.09 -5.00 20.74
CA ASP A 104 -10.88 -3.71 21.33
C ASP A 104 -10.01 -2.79 20.45
N ASP A 105 -9.81 -1.55 20.90
CA ASP A 105 -9.12 -0.53 20.10
C ASP A 105 -7.66 -0.91 19.82
N GLU A 106 -6.99 -1.53 20.81
CA GLU A 106 -5.60 -1.99 20.75
C GLU A 106 -5.45 -3.18 19.81
N ALA A 107 -6.37 -4.16 19.87
CA ALA A 107 -6.40 -5.29 18.95
C ALA A 107 -6.65 -4.85 17.51
N LEU A 108 -7.60 -3.92 17.29
CA LEU A 108 -7.85 -3.34 15.96
C LEU A 108 -6.60 -2.62 15.43
N GLN A 109 -5.91 -1.87 16.28
CA GLN A 109 -4.68 -1.17 15.92
C GLN A 109 -3.55 -2.16 15.58
N THR A 110 -3.38 -3.20 16.40
CA THR A 110 -2.36 -4.23 16.20
C THR A 110 -2.58 -4.97 14.89
N GLU A 111 -3.82 -5.35 14.57
CA GLU A 111 -4.15 -5.95 13.28
C GLU A 111 -3.89 -4.99 12.11
N ALA A 112 -4.20 -3.70 12.26
CA ALA A 112 -3.95 -2.69 11.22
C ALA A 112 -2.45 -2.48 10.94
N ILE A 113 -1.63 -2.46 12.01
CA ILE A 113 -0.16 -2.43 11.91
C ILE A 113 0.34 -3.71 11.23
N GLY A 114 -0.20 -4.87 11.61
CA GLY A 114 0.16 -6.17 11.02
C GLY A 114 -0.07 -6.21 9.50
N ARG A 115 -1.16 -5.62 9.01
CA ARG A 115 -1.44 -5.51 7.56
C ARG A 115 -0.40 -4.68 6.83
N ALA A 116 -0.12 -3.48 7.33
CA ALA A 116 0.90 -2.62 6.74
C ALA A 116 2.28 -3.28 6.73
N SER A 117 2.64 -3.96 7.83
CA SER A 117 3.90 -4.70 7.93
C SER A 117 3.96 -5.83 6.90
N GLN A 118 2.88 -6.59 6.74
CA GLN A 118 2.78 -7.64 5.73
C GLN A 118 2.90 -7.08 4.31
N SER A 119 2.27 -5.94 4.02
CA SER A 119 2.36 -5.29 2.72
C SER A 119 3.79 -4.85 2.41
N ARG A 120 4.50 -4.28 3.39
CA ARG A 120 5.92 -3.92 3.24
C ARG A 120 6.81 -5.13 3.01
N GLN A 121 6.65 -6.17 3.81
CA GLN A 121 7.42 -7.41 3.63
C GLN A 121 7.17 -8.01 2.24
N THR A 122 5.93 -7.97 1.76
CA THR A 122 5.58 -8.42 0.41
C THR A 122 6.30 -7.59 -0.65
N ALA A 123 6.28 -6.26 -0.56
CA ALA A 123 6.98 -5.37 -1.49
C ALA A 123 8.50 -5.54 -1.43
N ALA A 124 9.10 -5.64 -0.24
CA ALA A 124 10.52 -5.91 -0.07
C ALA A 124 10.91 -7.24 -0.72
N ASN A 125 10.17 -8.32 -0.45
CA ASN A 125 10.41 -9.64 -1.06
C ASN A 125 10.25 -9.63 -2.59
N VAL A 126 9.34 -8.81 -3.14
CA VAL A 126 9.18 -8.63 -4.59
C VAL A 126 10.34 -7.84 -5.18
N ARG A 127 10.75 -6.74 -4.53
CA ARG A 127 11.91 -5.93 -4.97
C ARG A 127 13.22 -6.71 -4.91
N GLU A 128 13.46 -7.50 -3.87
CA GLU A 128 14.65 -8.36 -3.76
C GLU A 128 14.75 -9.40 -4.88
N ARG A 129 13.61 -9.89 -5.37
CA ARG A 129 13.54 -10.84 -6.50
C ARG A 129 13.51 -10.15 -7.86
N SER A 130 13.34 -8.83 -7.91
CA SER A 130 13.24 -8.07 -9.15
C SER A 130 14.61 -7.90 -9.79
N THR A 131 14.81 -8.56 -10.93
CA THR A 131 16.08 -8.55 -11.69
C THR A 131 15.92 -7.98 -13.09
N SER A 132 14.68 -7.78 -13.56
CA SER A 132 14.38 -7.28 -14.90
C SER A 132 13.97 -5.81 -14.93
N TRP A 133 14.17 -5.16 -16.09
CA TRP A 133 13.60 -3.85 -16.37
C TRP A 133 12.06 -3.83 -16.31
N GLY A 134 11.41 -4.97 -16.60
CA GLY A 134 9.96 -5.08 -16.49
C GLY A 134 9.48 -4.89 -15.06
N SER A 135 10.09 -5.61 -14.11
CA SER A 135 9.81 -5.47 -12.69
C SER A 135 10.11 -4.06 -12.17
N PHE A 136 11.22 -3.45 -12.61
CA PHE A 136 11.54 -2.05 -12.28
C PHE A 136 10.43 -1.07 -12.70
N TRP A 137 9.97 -1.13 -13.95
CA TRP A 137 8.91 -0.24 -14.42
C TRP A 137 7.56 -0.55 -13.77
N GLY A 138 7.31 -1.81 -13.42
CA GLY A 138 6.14 -2.22 -12.65
C GLY A 138 6.13 -1.59 -11.26
N ASP A 139 7.20 -1.77 -10.50
CA ASP A 139 7.40 -1.20 -9.16
C ASP A 139 7.27 0.34 -9.16
N LEU A 140 7.90 0.99 -10.15
CA LEU A 140 7.81 2.43 -10.34
C LEU A 140 6.37 2.89 -10.61
N ALA A 141 5.70 2.27 -11.57
CA ALA A 141 4.32 2.61 -11.91
C ALA A 141 3.36 2.36 -10.74
N GLY A 142 3.58 1.28 -9.97
CA GLY A 142 2.79 0.93 -8.79
C GLY A 142 2.97 1.97 -7.68
N SER A 143 4.21 2.37 -7.41
CA SER A 143 4.53 3.42 -6.44
C SER A 143 3.89 4.76 -6.81
N MET A 144 3.99 5.16 -8.08
CA MET A 144 3.38 6.42 -8.55
C MET A 144 1.87 6.40 -8.46
N ALA A 145 1.25 5.32 -8.94
CA ALA A 145 -0.18 5.18 -8.89
C ALA A 145 -0.64 5.20 -7.41
N GLY A 146 0.08 4.52 -6.52
CA GLY A 146 -0.17 4.54 -5.08
C GLY A 146 -0.03 5.93 -4.49
N ALA A 147 0.99 6.69 -4.91
CA ALA A 147 1.18 8.09 -4.52
C ALA A 147 -0.01 8.97 -4.88
N MET A 148 -0.65 8.73 -6.03
CA MET A 148 -1.85 9.48 -6.44
C MET A 148 -3.09 9.20 -5.58
N THR A 149 -3.09 8.13 -4.77
CA THR A 149 -4.17 7.87 -3.81
C THR A 149 -4.00 8.65 -2.50
N ASP A 150 -2.85 9.26 -2.28
CA ASP A 150 -2.61 10.09 -1.11
C ASP A 150 -3.26 11.48 -1.34
N PRO A 151 -4.15 11.94 -0.43
CA PRO A 151 -4.82 13.23 -0.58
C PRO A 151 -3.87 14.43 -0.69
N ILE A 152 -2.73 14.41 0.00
CA ILE A 152 -1.72 15.48 -0.04
C ILE A 152 -1.03 15.46 -1.40
N ASN A 153 -0.60 14.29 -1.88
CA ASN A 153 -0.01 14.18 -3.21
C ASN A 153 -1.00 14.57 -4.31
N ALA A 154 -2.24 14.06 -4.25
CA ALA A 154 -3.31 14.39 -5.21
C ALA A 154 -3.61 15.90 -5.23
N GLY A 155 -3.66 16.54 -4.05
CA GLY A 155 -3.77 17.99 -3.93
C GLY A 155 -2.57 18.72 -4.52
N SER A 156 -1.35 18.20 -4.33
CA SER A 156 -0.12 18.81 -4.84
C SER A 156 -0.02 18.80 -6.37
N VAL A 157 -0.67 17.84 -7.05
CA VAL A 157 -0.78 17.82 -8.52
C VAL A 157 -1.46 19.09 -9.05
N ALA A 158 -2.42 19.65 -8.32
CA ALA A 158 -3.06 20.92 -8.70
C ALA A 158 -2.12 22.14 -8.62
N PHE A 159 -1.01 22.02 -7.88
CA PHE A 159 0.03 23.04 -7.75
C PHE A 159 1.27 22.74 -8.60
N GLY A 160 1.28 21.63 -9.34
CA GLY A 160 2.35 21.24 -10.26
C GLY A 160 2.53 22.21 -11.42
N ALA A 161 3.67 22.12 -12.11
CA ALA A 161 3.97 22.98 -13.24
C ALA A 161 2.94 22.76 -14.38
N GLY A 162 2.13 23.76 -14.67
CA GLY A 162 1.17 23.70 -15.77
C GLY A 162 1.82 23.27 -17.09
N TRP A 163 1.03 22.59 -17.94
CA TRP A 163 1.42 21.93 -19.21
C TRP A 163 2.27 22.76 -20.19
N SER A 164 2.41 24.07 -19.98
CA SER A 164 3.12 25.03 -20.84
C SER A 164 4.58 25.29 -20.48
N ARG A 165 5.14 24.63 -19.45
CA ARG A 165 6.54 24.82 -19.03
C ARG A 165 7.47 23.77 -19.64
N GLY A 166 8.70 24.17 -19.95
CA GLY A 166 9.71 23.30 -20.55
C GLY A 166 10.02 22.10 -19.66
N ILE A 167 10.28 20.95 -20.28
CA ILE A 167 10.34 19.64 -19.63
C ILE A 167 11.29 19.61 -18.41
N LEU A 168 12.47 20.24 -18.51
CA LEU A 168 13.43 20.31 -17.40
C LEU A 168 12.97 21.20 -16.23
N GLN A 169 12.23 22.26 -16.51
CA GLN A 169 11.70 23.15 -15.49
C GLN A 169 10.48 22.52 -14.80
N THR A 170 9.67 21.79 -15.56
CA THR A 170 8.62 20.91 -15.04
C THR A 170 9.22 19.83 -14.16
N ALA A 171 10.31 19.16 -14.56
CA ALA A 171 11.02 18.16 -13.76
C ALA A 171 11.49 18.67 -12.39
N LEU A 172 12.05 19.87 -12.34
CA LEU A 172 12.56 20.49 -11.11
C LEU A 172 11.44 20.97 -10.19
N ILE A 173 10.37 21.53 -10.77
CA ILE A 173 9.20 21.96 -10.00
C ILE A 173 8.44 20.76 -9.49
N GLU A 174 8.22 19.73 -10.32
CA GLU A 174 7.56 18.49 -9.92
C GLU A 174 8.40 17.69 -8.93
N SER A 175 9.72 17.57 -9.11
CA SER A 175 10.57 16.93 -8.10
C SER A 175 10.62 17.70 -6.79
N GLY A 176 10.60 19.04 -6.83
CA GLY A 176 10.50 19.89 -5.65
C GLY A 176 9.16 19.79 -4.94
N VAL A 177 8.05 19.82 -5.70
CA VAL A 177 6.68 19.70 -5.17
C VAL A 177 6.45 18.30 -4.62
N VAL A 178 6.79 17.25 -5.37
CA VAL A 178 6.69 15.85 -4.93
C VAL A 178 7.60 15.60 -3.74
N GLY A 179 8.86 16.06 -3.77
CA GLY A 179 9.79 15.92 -2.64
C GLY A 179 9.31 16.64 -1.38
N THR A 180 8.72 17.83 -1.52
CA THR A 180 8.16 18.58 -0.37
C THR A 180 6.90 17.92 0.17
N SER A 181 5.98 17.49 -0.70
CA SER A 181 4.79 16.73 -0.31
C SER A 181 5.20 15.46 0.43
N GLN A 182 6.19 14.73 -0.09
CA GLN A 182 6.74 13.55 0.57
C GLN A 182 7.38 13.87 1.92
N ALA A 183 8.10 14.98 2.06
CA ALA A 183 8.64 15.38 3.36
C ALA A 183 7.53 15.63 4.40
N VAL A 184 6.42 16.25 4.00
CA VAL A 184 5.24 16.46 4.87
C VAL A 184 4.57 15.13 5.21
N ILE A 185 4.42 14.24 4.22
CA ILE A 185 3.85 12.89 4.40
C ILE A 185 4.72 12.08 5.36
N GLU A 186 6.03 12.04 5.16
CA GLU A 186 6.97 11.32 6.01
C GLU A 186 6.97 11.86 7.45
N ALA A 187 6.93 13.17 7.63
CA ALA A 187 6.83 13.77 8.95
C ALA A 187 5.50 13.44 9.64
N GLY A 188 4.38 13.53 8.92
CA GLY A 188 3.05 13.25 9.46
C GLY A 188 2.79 11.78 9.77
N THR A 189 3.41 10.86 9.03
CA THR A 189 3.22 9.41 9.18
C THR A 189 4.31 8.73 10.01
N TYR A 190 5.35 9.45 10.45
CA TYR A 190 6.51 8.88 11.14
C TYR A 190 6.14 7.98 12.33
N GLY A 191 5.22 8.44 13.19
CA GLY A 191 4.78 7.68 14.36
C GLY A 191 4.09 6.36 14.01
N TYR A 192 3.30 6.34 12.94
CA TYR A 192 2.69 5.12 12.41
C TYR A 192 3.74 4.22 11.77
N LYS A 193 4.64 4.78 10.96
CA LYS A 193 5.69 4.00 10.27
C LYS A 193 6.62 3.29 11.25
N ARG A 194 6.97 3.92 12.38
CA ARG A 194 7.73 3.29 13.48
C ARG A 194 6.99 2.16 14.19
N GLN A 195 5.66 2.20 14.23
CA GLN A 195 4.88 1.10 14.80
C GLN A 195 4.86 -0.11 13.85
N VAL A 196 4.80 0.15 12.54
CA VAL A 196 4.83 -0.88 11.49
C VAL A 196 6.22 -1.48 11.28
N ASP A 197 7.26 -0.65 11.40
CA ASP A 197 8.67 -1.02 11.31
C ASP A 197 9.47 -0.27 12.38
N PRO A 198 9.83 -0.95 13.49
CA PRO A 198 10.56 -0.33 14.60
C PRO A 198 11.91 0.28 14.21
N ASP A 199 12.51 -0.23 13.12
CA ASP A 199 13.80 0.21 12.59
C ASP A 199 13.66 1.43 11.67
N TRP A 200 12.44 1.87 11.36
CA TRP A 200 12.17 3.04 10.52
C TRP A 200 12.84 4.30 11.07
N GLY A 201 13.86 4.76 10.37
CA GLY A 201 14.72 5.86 10.77
C GLY A 201 14.56 7.13 9.92
N ALA A 202 15.28 8.18 10.32
CA ALA A 202 15.37 9.41 9.54
C ALA A 202 16.02 9.18 8.16
N LEU A 203 16.90 8.18 8.04
CA LEU A 203 17.54 7.83 6.78
C LEU A 203 16.56 7.20 5.78
N ASP A 204 15.61 6.37 6.25
CA ASP A 204 14.57 5.80 5.39
C ASP A 204 13.61 6.88 4.88
N ALA A 205 13.22 7.81 5.75
CA ALA A 205 12.41 8.96 5.37
C ALA A 205 13.10 9.84 4.32
N ILE A 206 14.41 10.12 4.50
CA ILE A 206 15.20 10.88 3.51
C ILE A 206 15.32 10.10 2.19
N SER A 207 15.55 8.78 2.26
CA SER A 207 15.64 7.91 1.09
C SER A 207 14.35 7.96 0.26
N ASN A 208 13.18 7.89 0.90
CA ASN A 208 11.88 8.00 0.22
C ASN A 208 11.66 9.36 -0.44
N ILE A 209 12.03 10.44 0.24
CA ILE A 209 11.92 11.81 -0.30
C ILE A 209 12.80 11.95 -1.55
N VAL A 210 14.05 11.46 -1.48
CA VAL A 210 15.00 11.50 -2.59
C VAL A 210 14.52 10.63 -3.75
N ALA A 211 14.08 9.39 -3.47
CA ALA A 211 13.56 8.48 -4.48
C ALA A 211 12.35 9.09 -5.20
N SER A 212 11.39 9.65 -4.46
CA SER A 212 10.20 10.27 -5.03
C SER A 212 10.52 11.52 -5.87
N GLY A 213 11.49 12.33 -5.43
CA GLY A 213 12.01 13.45 -6.22
C GLY A 213 12.70 13.00 -7.51
N ALA A 214 13.49 11.92 -7.45
CA ALA A 214 14.20 11.36 -8.60
C ALA A 214 13.23 10.76 -9.64
N VAL A 215 12.12 10.16 -9.21
CA VAL A 215 11.07 9.69 -10.11
C VAL A 215 10.51 10.84 -10.95
N GLY A 216 10.25 12.01 -10.37
CA GLY A 216 9.82 13.20 -11.12
C GLY A 216 10.82 13.65 -12.21
N THR A 217 12.12 13.43 -12.00
CA THR A 217 13.15 13.73 -13.01
C THR A 217 13.28 12.69 -14.12
N ILE A 218 12.86 11.44 -13.91
CA ILE A 218 12.97 10.37 -14.94
C ILE A 218 11.90 10.53 -16.02
N PHE A 219 10.68 10.97 -15.69
CA PHE A 219 9.57 11.14 -16.65
C PHE A 219 9.72 12.34 -17.60
N THR A 220 10.76 13.14 -17.39
CA THR A 220 11.02 14.40 -18.10
C THR A 220 12.40 14.36 -18.78
N LEU A 221 13.17 13.29 -18.64
CA LEU A 221 14.31 13.08 -19.53
C LEU A 221 13.78 12.70 -20.92
N PRO A 222 14.20 13.38 -22.00
CA PRO A 222 13.80 12.97 -23.34
C PRO A 222 14.25 11.52 -23.55
N LEU A 223 13.30 10.64 -23.88
CA LEU A 223 13.57 9.30 -24.41
C LEU A 223 14.30 9.46 -25.75
N GLY A 224 15.61 9.71 -25.70
CA GLY A 224 16.33 10.10 -26.89
C GLY A 224 17.76 10.57 -26.69
N THR A 225 18.60 9.79 -26.00
CA THR A 225 20.01 9.65 -26.38
C THR A 225 20.51 8.29 -25.92
N LYS A 226 20.57 7.33 -26.86
CA LYS A 226 21.47 6.16 -26.72
C LYS A 226 22.93 6.68 -26.82
N PRO A 227 23.90 6.05 -26.13
CA PRO A 227 25.29 6.13 -26.58
C PRO A 227 25.45 5.51 -27.97
#